data_AF-A0A368H578-F1
#
_entry.id   AF-A0A368H578-F1
#
_cell.length_a   1.000
_cell.length_b   1.000
_cell.length_c   1.000
_cell.angle_alpha   90.00
_cell.angle_beta   90.00
_cell.angle_gamma   90.00
#
_symmetry.space_group_name_H-M   'P 1'
#
loop_
_entity.id
_entity.type
_entity.pdbx_description
1 polymer ?
#
loop_
_entity_poly.entity_id
_entity_poly.type
_entity_poly.pdbx_seq_one_letter_code
_entity_poly.pdbx_strand_id
1 'polypeptide(L)'
;MLCERYHKTLKCDILGRKANMERGVEEGRYRLQRHHKAHAWVVKRYSEQQQSVAVVGPIKWEVQDKDKVFHVQEHYYPCDEKFSNHCLRGECKACPYAFACNCTMDVKSGISFTHVHAALLYAPSGRRSVASHQNAKSSHVNDDHFHEERCSSDDEDEIVVVDMVEEPENFMHCYMNDGLLEEMERAYHLMEEARKIMARVAAEATGKENNAQLVRRPDVSLVGRAQVLILIRKLHKRSHIRKVEQAKRTKTDGIPDYPASQRDSCAVCLRAQANVTNKEPKPSVKHAMNGCISNASATPAPSTQPS
;
A
#
# COMPACT_ATOMS: atom_id res chain seq x y z
N MET A 1 9.29 -21.45 -11.28
CA MET A 1 8.53 -22.17 -10.23
C MET A 1 8.22 -21.35 -8.95
N LEU A 2 8.35 -20.02 -8.93
CA LEU A 2 8.04 -19.18 -7.75
C LEU A 2 6.60 -18.62 -7.74
N CYS A 3 5.83 -18.73 -8.83
CA CYS A 3 4.52 -18.07 -8.99
C CYS A 3 3.35 -18.86 -8.36
N GLU A 4 3.38 -20.20 -8.34
CA GLU A 4 2.23 -21.00 -7.86
C GLU A 4 2.04 -20.98 -6.34
N ARG A 5 3.11 -20.71 -5.55
CA ARG A 5 3.00 -20.54 -4.09
C ARG A 5 2.24 -19.26 -3.70
N TYR A 6 2.17 -18.27 -4.59
CA TYR A 6 1.46 -17.02 -4.33
C TYR A 6 -0.06 -17.20 -4.36
N HIS A 7 -0.57 -17.91 -5.36
CA HIS A 7 -2.01 -18.05 -5.55
C HIS A 7 -2.69 -18.82 -4.41
N LYS A 8 -2.05 -19.82 -3.82
CA LYS A 8 -2.63 -20.58 -2.68
C LYS A 8 -2.75 -19.74 -1.41
N THR A 9 -1.76 -18.89 -1.12
CA THR A 9 -1.76 -18.05 0.08
C THR A 9 -2.70 -16.84 -0.07
N LEU A 10 -2.75 -16.23 -1.26
CA LEU A 10 -3.71 -15.15 -1.56
C LEU A 10 -5.17 -15.64 -1.47
N LYS A 11 -5.48 -16.86 -1.94
CA LYS A 11 -6.85 -17.40 -1.86
C LYS A 11 -7.33 -17.55 -0.41
N CYS A 12 -6.44 -17.93 0.51
CA CYS A 12 -6.75 -18.02 1.94
C CYS A 12 -7.01 -16.64 2.57
N ASP A 13 -6.24 -15.61 2.20
CA ASP A 13 -6.43 -14.26 2.74
C ASP A 13 -7.62 -13.51 2.11
N ILE A 14 -7.97 -13.78 0.85
CA ILE A 14 -9.12 -13.15 0.16
C ILE A 14 -10.45 -13.77 0.62
N LEU A 15 -10.54 -15.10 0.73
CA LEU A 15 -11.77 -15.78 1.18
C LEU A 15 -11.98 -15.67 2.70
N GLY A 16 -10.94 -15.33 3.47
CA GLY A 16 -11.02 -15.04 4.90
C GLY A 16 -11.42 -13.60 5.27
N ARG A 17 -11.81 -12.74 4.31
CA ARG A 17 -12.03 -11.29 4.57
C ARG A 17 -13.25 -10.95 5.44
N LYS A 18 -14.21 -11.86 5.64
CA LYS A 18 -15.28 -11.66 6.65
C LYS A 18 -14.82 -11.97 8.09
N ALA A 19 -13.70 -12.67 8.28
CA ALA A 19 -13.23 -13.11 9.60
C ALA A 19 -11.98 -12.36 10.12
N ASN A 20 -11.44 -11.38 9.38
CA ASN A 20 -10.15 -10.75 9.70
C ASN A 20 -10.22 -9.24 10.05
N MET A 21 -11.41 -8.66 10.28
CA MET A 21 -11.47 -7.29 10.84
C MET A 21 -11.04 -7.22 12.32
N GLU A 22 -10.82 -8.36 12.99
CA GLU A 22 -10.16 -8.43 14.30
C GLU A 22 -8.65 -8.72 14.22
N ARG A 23 -8.01 -8.71 13.04
CA ARG A 23 -6.53 -8.53 13.00
C ARG A 23 -6.27 -7.11 13.51
N GLY A 24 -5.91 -7.02 14.79
CA GLY A 24 -6.01 -5.82 15.58
C GLY A 24 -5.38 -4.59 14.92
N VAL A 25 -5.99 -3.44 15.18
CA VAL A 25 -5.48 -2.10 14.82
C VAL A 25 -3.97 -1.97 15.03
N GLU A 26 -3.42 -2.65 16.04
CA GLU A 26 -1.98 -2.73 16.33
C GLU A 26 -1.13 -3.38 15.22
N GLU A 27 -1.57 -4.46 14.59
CA GLU A 27 -0.81 -5.13 13.52
C GLU A 27 -0.79 -4.28 12.25
N GLY A 28 -1.91 -3.63 11.92
CA GLY A 28 -1.98 -2.65 10.84
C GLY A 28 -1.02 -1.47 11.09
N ARG A 29 -0.95 -0.96 12.33
CA ARG A 29 0.01 0.08 12.72
C ARG A 29 1.46 -0.37 12.55
N TYR A 30 1.79 -1.60 12.93
CA TYR A 30 3.15 -2.13 12.78
C TYR A 30 3.57 -2.19 11.31
N ARG A 31 2.71 -2.74 10.43
CA ARG A 31 2.99 -2.82 8.99
C ARG A 31 3.19 -1.42 8.40
N LEU A 32 2.29 -0.49 8.69
CA LEU A 32 2.39 0.89 8.22
C LEU A 32 3.67 1.59 8.73
N GLN A 33 4.04 1.38 9.99
CA GLN A 33 5.29 1.91 10.55
C GLN A 33 6.51 1.35 9.82
N ARG A 34 6.50 0.06 9.47
CA ARG A 34 7.57 -0.57 8.71
C ARG A 34 7.67 -0.03 7.28
N HIS A 35 6.55 0.18 6.59
CA HIS A 35 6.50 0.87 5.30
C HIS A 35 7.11 2.27 5.38
N HIS A 36 6.74 3.07 6.38
CA HIS A 36 7.31 4.41 6.56
C HIS A 36 8.81 4.37 6.86
N LYS A 37 9.29 3.39 7.62
CA LYS A 37 10.71 3.21 7.88
C LYS A 37 11.47 2.83 6.61
N ALA A 38 10.92 1.94 5.79
CA ALA A 38 11.48 1.56 4.50
C ALA A 38 11.54 2.76 3.54
N HIS A 39 10.44 3.50 3.42
CA HIS A 39 10.38 4.75 2.64
C HIS A 39 11.45 5.75 3.07
N ALA A 40 11.54 6.06 4.37
CA ALA A 40 12.52 7.02 4.88
C ALA A 40 13.97 6.56 4.63
N TRP A 41 14.22 5.25 4.70
CA TRP A 41 15.53 4.69 4.40
C TRP A 41 15.90 4.81 2.93
N VAL A 42 14.93 4.62 2.04
CA VAL A 42 15.09 4.79 0.59
C VAL A 42 15.36 6.23 0.23
N VAL A 43 14.60 7.17 0.78
CA VAL A 43 14.83 8.61 0.57
C VAL A 43 16.24 8.98 0.97
N LYS A 44 16.73 8.50 2.12
CA LYS A 44 18.10 8.76 2.57
C LYS A 44 19.17 8.13 1.67
N ARG A 45 18.89 6.94 1.11
CA ARG A 45 19.90 6.13 0.41
C ARG A 45 19.99 6.46 -1.07
N TYR A 46 18.86 6.68 -1.74
CA TYR A 46 18.77 6.82 -3.18
C TYR A 46 18.59 8.26 -3.65
N SER A 47 18.45 9.24 -2.74
CA SER A 47 18.36 10.67 -3.12
C SER A 47 19.55 11.12 -3.96
N GLU A 48 20.74 10.61 -3.66
CA GLU A 48 22.01 10.92 -4.34
C GLU A 48 22.37 9.89 -5.43
N GLN A 49 21.65 8.76 -5.49
CA GLN A 49 21.96 7.61 -6.35
C GLN A 49 20.74 7.21 -7.17
N GLN A 50 20.08 8.20 -7.79
CA GLN A 50 18.86 7.97 -8.57
C GLN A 50 19.13 7.06 -9.77
N GLN A 51 20.33 7.15 -10.35
CA GLN A 51 20.83 6.29 -11.42
C GLN A 51 20.90 4.79 -11.06
N SER A 52 20.86 4.45 -9.76
CA SER A 52 20.80 3.06 -9.31
C SER A 52 19.41 2.44 -9.46
N VAL A 53 18.42 3.19 -9.95
CA VAL A 53 17.07 2.70 -10.25
C VAL A 53 16.81 2.91 -11.74
N ALA A 54 16.62 1.82 -12.48
CA ALA A 54 16.38 1.85 -13.92
C ALA A 54 15.05 1.19 -14.28
N VAL A 55 14.34 1.76 -15.25
CA VAL A 55 13.17 1.12 -15.88
C VAL A 55 13.70 0.19 -16.96
N VAL A 56 13.45 -1.11 -16.82
CA VAL A 56 13.94 -2.14 -17.75
C VAL A 56 12.86 -2.53 -18.75
N GLY A 57 11.60 -2.30 -18.39
CA GLY A 57 10.48 -2.49 -19.29
C GLY A 57 9.18 -1.98 -18.67
N PRO A 58 8.06 -2.14 -19.38
CA PRO A 58 6.76 -1.79 -18.85
C PRO A 58 6.56 -2.54 -17.53
N ILE A 59 6.25 -1.82 -16.45
CA ILE A 59 5.85 -2.41 -15.18
C ILE A 59 7.02 -3.18 -14.53
N LYS A 60 8.27 -2.94 -14.97
CA LYS A 60 9.49 -3.62 -14.50
C LYS A 60 10.64 -2.65 -14.25
N TRP A 61 11.28 -2.82 -13.11
CA TRP A 61 12.43 -2.01 -12.69
C TRP A 61 13.58 -2.88 -12.23
N GLU A 62 14.78 -2.37 -12.42
CA GLU A 62 16.00 -2.84 -11.77
C GLU A 62 16.43 -1.82 -10.72
N VAL A 63 16.72 -2.31 -9.52
CA VAL A 63 17.21 -1.51 -8.39
C VAL A 63 18.54 -2.08 -7.95
N GLN A 64 19.61 -1.34 -8.20
CA GLN A 64 20.95 -1.66 -7.74
C GLN A 64 21.10 -1.25 -6.28
N ASP A 65 21.37 -2.23 -5.41
CA ASP A 65 21.58 -2.02 -3.99
C ASP A 65 22.88 -2.72 -3.57
N LYS A 66 23.94 -1.92 -3.37
CA LYS A 66 25.32 -2.42 -3.24
C LYS A 66 25.73 -3.16 -4.52
N ASP A 67 26.32 -4.34 -4.41
CA ASP A 67 26.80 -5.18 -5.51
C ASP A 67 25.73 -6.14 -6.04
N LYS A 68 24.45 -5.88 -5.78
CA LYS A 68 23.33 -6.74 -6.18
C LYS A 68 22.27 -5.94 -6.90
N VAL A 69 21.73 -6.53 -7.96
CA VAL A 69 20.61 -5.98 -8.73
C VAL A 69 19.33 -6.73 -8.37
N PHE A 70 18.32 -5.98 -7.96
CA PHE A 70 17.00 -6.49 -7.61
C PHE A 70 15.99 -6.13 -8.69
N HIS A 71 15.09 -7.05 -8.99
CA HIS A 71 14.03 -6.84 -9.99
C HIS A 71 12.72 -6.62 -9.26
N VAL A 72 12.11 -5.47 -9.54
CA VAL A 72 10.78 -5.12 -9.08
C VAL A 72 9.82 -5.25 -10.25
N GLN A 73 8.69 -5.90 -10.03
CA GLN A 73 7.63 -6.04 -11.02
C GLN A 73 6.30 -5.61 -10.38
N GLU A 74 5.55 -4.77 -11.09
CA GLU A 74 4.20 -4.43 -10.70
C GLU A 74 3.21 -5.49 -11.24
N HIS A 75 2.25 -5.85 -10.41
CA HIS A 75 1.19 -6.79 -10.70
C HIS A 75 -0.14 -6.04 -10.65
N TYR A 76 -1.05 -6.41 -11.55
CA TYR A 76 -2.40 -5.89 -11.48
C TYR A 76 -3.07 -6.40 -10.20
N TYR A 77 -3.33 -5.48 -9.27
CA TYR A 77 -4.05 -5.76 -8.05
C TYR A 77 -5.04 -4.62 -7.80
N PRO A 78 -6.35 -4.90 -7.75
CA PRO A 78 -7.37 -3.90 -7.45
C PRO A 78 -7.33 -3.59 -5.94
N CYS A 79 -6.29 -2.88 -5.51
CA CYS A 79 -6.24 -2.32 -4.16
C CYS A 79 -7.06 -1.04 -4.15
N ASP A 80 -8.14 -1.03 -3.41
CA ASP A 80 -8.81 0.23 -3.07
C ASP A 80 -7.92 0.97 -2.06
N GLU A 81 -7.66 2.25 -2.33
CA GLU A 81 -6.80 3.14 -1.51
C GLU A 81 -7.28 3.17 -0.05
N LYS A 82 -8.58 2.92 0.18
CA LYS A 82 -9.20 2.87 1.51
C LYS A 82 -8.76 1.66 2.35
N PHE A 83 -8.36 0.56 1.73
CA PHE A 83 -7.97 -0.65 2.46
C PHE A 83 -6.45 -0.65 2.76
N SER A 84 -6.15 0.03 3.86
CA SER A 84 -5.01 -0.07 4.79
C SER A 84 -3.82 -0.95 4.38
N ASN A 85 -2.69 -0.25 4.10
CA ASN A 85 -1.26 -0.60 4.17
C ASN A 85 -0.42 0.08 3.07
N HIS A 86 -1.03 0.96 2.27
CA HIS A 86 -0.29 1.79 1.31
C HIS A 86 0.66 2.76 2.02
N CYS A 87 1.81 3.00 1.39
CA CYS A 87 2.66 4.10 1.79
C CYS A 87 2.10 5.43 1.25
N LEU A 88 1.54 6.24 2.14
CA LEU A 88 0.98 7.56 1.83
C LEU A 88 2.00 8.70 1.96
N ARG A 89 3.30 8.38 2.04
CA ARG A 89 4.37 9.38 2.14
C ARG A 89 4.71 9.89 0.73
N GLY A 90 4.42 11.16 0.49
CA GLY A 90 4.65 11.81 -0.81
C GLY A 90 3.88 11.10 -1.93
N GLU A 91 4.53 10.96 -3.09
CA GLU A 91 3.94 10.31 -4.28
C GLU A 91 4.21 8.80 -4.35
N CYS A 92 4.74 8.21 -3.28
CA CYS A 92 5.20 6.83 -3.30
C CYS A 92 4.07 5.84 -3.61
N LYS A 93 2.92 5.93 -2.92
CA LYS A 93 1.75 5.06 -3.12
C LYS A 93 2.09 3.55 -3.19
N ALA A 94 3.14 3.11 -2.51
CA ALA A 94 3.58 1.73 -2.56
C ALA A 94 2.53 0.81 -1.92
N CYS A 95 2.09 -0.20 -2.68
CA CYS A 95 1.19 -1.24 -2.19
C CYS A 95 1.97 -2.54 -1.97
N PRO A 96 1.92 -3.17 -0.80
CA PRO A 96 2.63 -4.45 -0.59
C PRO A 96 2.10 -5.59 -1.47
N TYR A 97 0.91 -5.46 -2.03
CA TYR A 97 0.25 -6.50 -2.84
C TYR A 97 0.31 -6.25 -4.34
N ALA A 98 0.55 -5.01 -4.77
CA ALA A 98 0.65 -4.66 -6.19
C ALA A 98 2.07 -4.77 -6.75
N PHE A 99 3.08 -5.04 -5.92
CA PHE A 99 4.48 -5.11 -6.35
C PHE A 99 5.14 -6.36 -5.80
N ALA A 100 5.89 -7.06 -6.65
CA ALA A 100 6.79 -8.14 -6.25
C ALA A 100 8.24 -7.70 -6.44
N CYS A 101 9.10 -8.13 -5.52
CA CYS A 101 10.55 -7.98 -5.63
C CYS A 101 11.20 -9.35 -5.52
N ASN A 102 12.27 -9.59 -6.27
CA ASN A 102 13.04 -10.83 -6.21
C ASN A 102 13.94 -10.95 -4.96
N CYS A 103 13.96 -9.94 -4.08
CA CYS A 103 14.75 -9.99 -2.86
C CYS A 103 14.21 -11.06 -1.88
N THR A 104 15.13 -11.76 -1.21
CA THR A 104 14.81 -12.91 -0.34
C THR A 104 14.06 -12.54 0.93
N MET A 105 13.96 -11.26 1.26
CA MET A 105 13.68 -10.82 2.62
C MET A 105 12.20 -10.65 3.01
N ASP A 106 11.20 -10.61 2.11
CA ASP A 106 9.90 -10.04 2.57
C ASP A 106 8.65 -10.08 1.65
N VAL A 107 8.29 -11.20 1.01
CA VAL A 107 6.95 -11.26 0.37
C VAL A 107 5.86 -11.80 1.29
N LYS A 108 6.24 -12.30 2.48
CA LYS A 108 5.30 -12.96 3.42
C LYS A 108 4.68 -12.03 4.47
N SER A 109 5.22 -10.82 4.69
CA SER A 109 4.80 -9.96 5.81
C SER A 109 3.73 -8.93 5.46
N GLY A 110 3.38 -8.76 4.17
CA GLY A 110 2.49 -7.69 3.74
C GLY A 110 3.08 -6.28 3.93
N ILE A 111 4.42 -6.17 3.93
CA ILE A 111 5.17 -4.91 3.98
C ILE A 111 5.89 -4.74 2.64
N SER A 112 5.86 -3.54 2.07
CA SER A 112 6.52 -3.26 0.79
C SER A 112 8.00 -2.99 1.06
N PHE A 113 8.84 -3.54 0.19
CA PHE A 113 10.28 -3.47 0.36
C PHE A 113 10.85 -2.11 0.02
N THR A 114 12.05 -1.85 0.54
CA THR A 114 12.88 -0.71 0.14
C THR A 114 13.06 -0.63 -1.38
N HIS A 115 13.23 -1.76 -2.09
CA HIS A 115 13.37 -1.74 -3.56
C HIS A 115 12.08 -1.28 -4.26
N VAL A 116 10.90 -1.66 -3.74
CA VAL A 116 9.61 -1.19 -4.28
C VAL A 116 9.49 0.32 -4.09
N HIS A 117 9.78 0.83 -2.89
CA HIS A 117 9.79 2.27 -2.65
C HIS A 117 10.78 3.02 -3.55
N ALA A 118 11.97 2.46 -3.82
CA ALA A 118 12.98 3.09 -4.66
C ALA A 118 12.52 3.18 -6.13
N ALA A 119 12.00 2.08 -6.69
CA ALA A 119 11.41 2.04 -8.02
C ALA A 119 10.31 3.11 -8.18
N LEU A 120 9.44 3.22 -7.18
CA LEU A 120 8.28 4.09 -7.21
C LEU A 120 8.58 5.58 -7.02
N LEU A 121 9.67 5.92 -6.34
CA LEU A 121 10.08 7.31 -6.09
C LEU A 121 11.00 7.85 -7.17
N TYR A 122 11.93 7.04 -7.68
CA TYR A 122 13.00 7.52 -8.56
C TYR A 122 12.85 7.09 -10.02
N ALA A 123 11.95 6.15 -10.32
CA ALA A 123 11.66 5.71 -11.68
C ALA A 123 10.15 5.56 -11.95
N PRO A 124 9.32 6.61 -11.68
CA PRO A 124 7.87 6.51 -11.78
C PRO A 124 7.37 6.26 -13.22
N SER A 125 8.17 6.58 -14.24
CA SER A 125 7.84 6.36 -15.66
C SER A 125 7.59 4.90 -16.02
N GLY A 126 8.09 3.94 -15.23
CA GLY A 126 7.82 2.52 -15.44
C GLY A 126 6.43 2.05 -14.99
N ARG A 127 5.65 2.89 -14.31
CA ARG A 127 4.33 2.50 -13.79
C ARG A 127 3.32 2.34 -14.91
N ARG A 128 2.32 1.49 -14.68
CA ARG A 128 1.13 1.47 -15.52
C ARG A 128 0.45 2.84 -15.49
N SER A 129 0.42 3.53 -16.63
CA SER A 129 -0.38 4.75 -16.76
C SER A 129 -1.86 4.39 -16.59
N VAL A 130 -2.49 4.93 -15.54
CA VAL A 130 -3.93 4.73 -15.27
C VAL A 130 -4.78 5.34 -16.39
N ALA A 131 -4.22 6.25 -17.19
CA ALA A 131 -4.92 6.95 -18.26
C ALA A 131 -5.47 6.02 -19.36
N SER A 132 -4.93 4.80 -19.51
CA SER A 132 -5.38 3.91 -20.59
C SER A 132 -6.70 3.17 -20.31
N HIS A 133 -7.22 3.19 -19.09
CA HIS A 133 -8.45 2.45 -18.75
C HIS A 133 -9.73 3.29 -18.70
N GLN A 134 -9.63 4.63 -18.75
CA GLN A 134 -10.83 5.50 -18.72
C GLN A 134 -11.38 5.82 -20.12
N ASN A 135 -10.56 5.74 -21.17
CA ASN A 135 -11.01 6.04 -22.54
C ASN A 135 -11.85 4.94 -23.21
N ALA A 136 -12.11 3.82 -22.54
CA ALA A 136 -13.03 2.78 -23.05
C ALA A 136 -14.47 2.92 -22.49
N LYS A 137 -14.75 3.93 -21.67
CA LYS A 137 -16.08 4.14 -21.06
C LYS A 137 -16.61 5.57 -21.13
N SER A 138 -15.91 6.47 -21.81
CA SER A 138 -16.46 7.79 -22.15
C SER A 138 -17.24 7.68 -23.47
N SER A 139 -18.28 6.84 -23.50
CA SER A 139 -19.32 6.96 -24.52
C SER A 139 -20.09 8.25 -24.20
N HIS A 140 -19.69 9.29 -24.91
CA HIS A 140 -20.40 10.53 -25.19
C HIS A 140 -21.91 10.41 -24.92
N VAL A 141 -22.36 10.83 -23.73
CA VAL A 141 -23.75 11.23 -23.56
C VAL A 141 -23.83 12.57 -24.27
N ASN A 142 -24.32 12.57 -25.51
CA ASN A 142 -24.85 13.77 -26.13
C ASN A 142 -25.96 14.27 -25.22
N ASP A 143 -25.62 15.26 -24.40
CA ASP A 143 -26.61 16.13 -23.76
C ASP A 143 -27.19 16.95 -24.91
N ASP A 144 -28.39 16.55 -25.36
CA ASP A 144 -29.19 17.26 -26.35
C ASP A 144 -29.51 18.66 -25.81
N HIS A 145 -28.57 19.58 -25.98
CA HIS A 145 -28.80 20.99 -25.84
C HIS A 145 -29.53 21.45 -27.10
N PHE A 146 -30.86 21.54 -26.99
CA PHE A 146 -31.70 22.34 -27.87
C PHE A 146 -31.11 23.74 -27.97
N HIS A 147 -30.35 23.99 -29.04
CA HIS A 147 -29.98 25.35 -29.45
C HIS A 147 -30.80 25.68 -30.68
N GLU A 148 -31.79 26.55 -30.48
CA GLU A 148 -32.56 27.16 -31.56
C GLU A 148 -31.62 27.81 -32.58
N GLU A 149 -32.01 27.57 -33.83
CA GLU A 149 -31.57 28.21 -35.06
C GLU A 149 -31.19 29.69 -34.91
N ARG A 150 -30.03 30.05 -35.46
CA ARG A 150 -29.98 31.20 -36.36
C ARG A 150 -28.87 31.08 -37.39
N CYS A 151 -29.30 30.97 -38.64
CA CYS A 151 -28.52 31.00 -39.87
C CYS A 151 -27.64 32.25 -39.99
N SER A 152 -26.49 32.12 -40.67
CA SER A 152 -26.24 32.75 -41.99
C SER A 152 -24.76 32.71 -42.39
N SER A 153 -24.56 32.54 -43.71
CA SER A 153 -23.38 32.72 -44.56
C SER A 153 -22.33 31.59 -44.53
N ASP A 154 -22.29 30.72 -45.54
CA ASP A 154 -21.83 30.96 -46.94
C ASP A 154 -20.31 30.96 -46.97
N ASP A 155 -19.73 29.77 -47.18
CA ASP A 155 -18.51 29.57 -47.96
C ASP A 155 -18.33 28.06 -48.21
N GLU A 156 -18.11 27.77 -49.49
CA GLU A 156 -18.01 26.47 -50.13
C GLU A 156 -16.71 25.77 -49.74
N ASP A 157 -16.79 24.56 -49.16
CA ASP A 157 -15.70 23.59 -49.21
C ASP A 157 -16.29 22.19 -49.42
N GLU A 158 -16.02 21.66 -50.60
CA GLU A 158 -16.39 20.34 -51.10
C GLU A 158 -15.68 19.24 -50.29
N ILE A 159 -16.28 18.84 -49.18
CA ILE A 159 -15.86 17.67 -48.41
C ILE A 159 -16.56 16.46 -49.02
N VAL A 160 -15.78 15.57 -49.63
CA VAL A 160 -16.21 14.25 -50.08
C VAL A 160 -16.66 13.45 -48.86
N VAL A 161 -17.97 13.42 -48.63
CA VAL A 161 -18.62 12.54 -47.66
C VAL A 161 -18.46 11.11 -48.16
N VAL A 162 -17.50 10.40 -47.58
CA VAL A 162 -17.48 8.94 -47.64
C VAL A 162 -18.60 8.46 -46.74
N ASP A 163 -19.72 8.04 -47.35
CA ASP A 163 -20.79 7.29 -46.70
C ASP A 163 -20.18 6.04 -46.04
N MET A 164 -19.81 6.15 -44.78
CA MET A 164 -19.59 4.99 -43.93
C MET A 164 -20.97 4.48 -43.56
N VAL A 165 -21.37 3.41 -44.25
CA VAL A 165 -22.52 2.59 -43.92
C VAL A 165 -22.49 2.28 -42.43
N GLU A 166 -23.35 2.97 -41.69
CA GLU A 166 -23.59 2.80 -40.27
C GLU A 166 -24.27 1.43 -40.09
N GLU A 167 -23.44 0.39 -39.87
CA GLU A 167 -23.96 -0.90 -39.45
C GLU A 167 -24.64 -0.70 -38.09
N PRO A 168 -25.90 -1.13 -37.93
CA PRO A 168 -26.57 -1.03 -36.64
C PRO A 168 -25.81 -1.92 -35.66
N GLU A 169 -25.06 -1.29 -34.75
CA GLU A 169 -24.57 -1.92 -33.55
C GLU A 169 -25.79 -2.44 -32.81
N ASN A 170 -26.03 -3.74 -33.03
CA ASN A 170 -27.03 -4.54 -32.37
C ASN A 170 -26.59 -4.62 -30.91
N PHE A 171 -26.95 -3.56 -30.19
CA PHE A 171 -26.56 -3.27 -28.83
C PHE A 171 -27.11 -4.41 -28.00
N MET A 172 -26.19 -5.32 -27.66
CA MET A 172 -26.44 -6.48 -26.82
C MET A 172 -26.78 -5.95 -25.44
N HIS A 173 -28.05 -5.59 -25.29
CA HIS A 173 -28.72 -5.27 -24.06
C HIS A 173 -28.75 -6.58 -23.27
N CYS A 174 -27.61 -6.87 -22.63
CA CYS A 174 -27.46 -7.97 -21.71
C CYS A 174 -28.49 -7.76 -20.61
N TYR A 175 -29.65 -8.41 -20.79
CA TYR A 175 -30.59 -8.69 -19.72
C TYR A 175 -29.80 -9.38 -18.61
N MET A 176 -29.35 -8.59 -17.64
CA MET A 176 -29.03 -9.09 -16.32
C MET A 176 -30.37 -9.56 -15.77
N ASN A 177 -30.74 -10.79 -16.12
CA ASN A 177 -31.97 -11.44 -15.66
C ASN A 177 -32.06 -11.22 -14.15
N ASP A 178 -33.12 -10.55 -13.69
CA ASP A 178 -33.36 -10.29 -12.27
C ASP A 178 -33.29 -11.59 -11.44
N GLY A 179 -33.54 -12.74 -12.07
CA GLY A 179 -33.37 -14.07 -11.46
C GLY A 179 -31.94 -14.42 -11.03
N LEU A 180 -30.89 -13.90 -11.69
CA LEU A 180 -29.50 -14.18 -11.31
C LEU A 180 -29.15 -13.53 -9.96
N LEU A 181 -29.68 -12.34 -9.71
CA LEU A 181 -29.45 -11.63 -8.45
C LEU A 181 -30.10 -12.37 -7.28
N GLU A 182 -31.33 -12.86 -7.47
CA GLU A 182 -32.07 -13.64 -6.49
C GLU A 182 -31.40 -15.01 -6.20
N GLU A 183 -30.79 -15.63 -7.21
CA GLU A 183 -30.02 -16.87 -7.05
C GLU A 183 -28.71 -16.65 -6.28
N MET A 184 -28.01 -15.54 -6.54
CA MET A 184 -26.85 -15.14 -5.73
C MET A 184 -27.22 -14.88 -4.26
N GLU A 185 -28.35 -14.20 -4.00
CA GLU A 185 -28.80 -13.91 -2.64
C GLU A 185 -29.17 -15.20 -1.87
N ARG A 186 -29.84 -16.14 -2.53
CA ARG A 186 -30.09 -17.49 -1.99
C ARG A 186 -28.79 -18.23 -1.65
N ALA A 187 -27.78 -18.17 -2.52
CA ALA A 187 -26.49 -18.80 -2.26
C ALA A 187 -25.77 -18.19 -1.05
N TYR A 188 -25.83 -16.86 -0.87
CA TYR A 188 -25.28 -16.18 0.30
C TYR A 188 -25.97 -16.61 1.60
N HIS A 189 -27.30 -16.76 1.60
CA HIS A 189 -28.05 -17.21 2.77
C HIS A 189 -27.68 -18.64 3.16
N LEU A 190 -27.57 -19.55 2.19
CA LEU A 190 -27.13 -20.95 2.43
C LEU A 190 -25.72 -21.02 3.02
N MET A 191 -24.79 -20.21 2.52
CA MET A 191 -23.43 -20.14 3.05
C MET A 191 -23.38 -19.63 4.50
N GLU A 192 -24.25 -18.70 4.87
CA GLU A 192 -24.33 -18.17 6.24
C GLU A 192 -24.89 -19.23 7.20
N GLU A 193 -25.92 -19.97 6.81
CA GLU A 193 -26.45 -21.10 7.57
C GLU A 193 -25.40 -22.20 7.75
N ALA A 194 -24.66 -22.56 6.70
CA ALA A 194 -23.56 -23.52 6.80
C ALA A 194 -22.47 -23.07 7.79
N ARG A 195 -22.16 -21.77 7.83
CA ARG A 195 -21.20 -21.19 8.79
C ARG A 195 -21.71 -21.31 10.23
N LYS A 196 -23.00 -21.04 10.48
CA LYS A 196 -23.62 -21.22 11.81
C LYS A 196 -23.57 -22.67 12.26
N ILE A 197 -23.81 -23.62 11.36
CA ILE A 197 -23.74 -25.07 11.68
C ILE A 197 -22.30 -25.45 12.07
N MET A 198 -21.30 -25.07 11.27
CA MET A 198 -19.89 -25.36 11.59
C MET A 198 -19.45 -24.74 12.91
N ALA A 199 -19.90 -23.52 13.24
CA ALA A 199 -19.60 -22.89 14.52
C ALA A 199 -20.19 -23.66 15.71
N ARG A 200 -21.41 -24.19 15.59
CA ARG A 200 -22.02 -25.05 16.64
C ARG A 200 -21.26 -26.35 16.81
N VAL A 201 -20.92 -27.03 15.71
CA VAL A 201 -20.13 -28.27 15.75
C VAL A 201 -18.76 -28.03 16.40
N ALA A 202 -18.10 -26.90 16.10
CA ALA A 202 -16.84 -26.54 16.74
C ALA A 202 -16.99 -26.25 18.25
N ALA A 203 -18.09 -25.59 18.65
CA ALA A 203 -18.39 -25.33 20.05
C ALA A 203 -18.69 -26.63 20.83
N GLU A 204 -19.40 -27.57 20.20
CA GLU A 204 -19.67 -28.90 20.77
C GLU A 204 -18.39 -29.74 20.85
N ALA A 205 -17.55 -29.73 19.82
CA ALA A 205 -16.27 -30.44 19.80
C ALA A 205 -15.25 -29.87 20.82
N THR A 206 -15.36 -28.59 21.18
CA THR A 206 -14.51 -27.95 22.19
C THR A 206 -15.11 -27.98 23.61
N GLY A 207 -16.37 -28.38 23.73
CA GLY A 207 -17.09 -28.45 25.00
C GLY A 207 -17.02 -29.83 25.63
N LYS A 208 -16.30 -29.94 26.76
CA LYS A 208 -16.41 -31.00 27.78
C LYS A 208 -15.83 -32.38 27.48
N GLU A 209 -14.72 -32.47 26.75
CA GLU A 209 -13.80 -33.56 27.05
C GLU A 209 -12.87 -33.11 28.19
N ASN A 210 -13.01 -33.82 29.30
CA ASN A 210 -12.33 -33.62 30.56
C ASN A 210 -10.86 -33.21 30.39
N ASN A 211 -10.37 -32.41 31.34
CA ASN A 211 -8.96 -32.19 31.63
C ASN A 211 -8.22 -33.51 31.99
N ALA A 212 -8.30 -34.53 31.16
CA ALA A 212 -7.28 -35.54 31.06
C ALA A 212 -6.10 -34.86 30.36
N GLN A 213 -5.27 -34.19 31.17
CA GLN A 213 -3.87 -34.02 30.81
C GLN A 213 -3.35 -35.42 30.49
N LEU A 214 -3.33 -35.79 29.21
CA LEU A 214 -2.47 -36.83 28.71
C LEU A 214 -1.05 -36.33 28.98
N VAL A 215 -0.55 -36.67 30.17
CA VAL A 215 0.85 -36.60 30.51
C VAL A 215 1.53 -37.47 29.47
N ARG A 216 2.05 -36.82 28.42
CA ARG A 216 2.93 -37.47 27.47
C ARG A 216 4.07 -38.04 28.32
N ARG A 217 4.23 -39.36 28.29
CA ARG A 217 5.45 -40.02 28.76
C ARG A 217 6.63 -39.26 28.16
N PRO A 218 7.61 -38.81 28.96
CA PRO A 218 8.88 -38.37 28.40
C PRO A 218 9.46 -39.58 27.67
N ASP A 219 9.70 -39.46 26.37
CA ASP A 219 10.43 -40.47 25.62
C ASP A 219 11.81 -40.65 26.26
N VAL A 220 11.94 -41.75 26.99
CA VAL A 220 13.20 -42.18 27.60
C VAL A 220 14.08 -42.69 26.46
N SER A 221 15.26 -42.10 26.33
CA SER A 221 16.25 -42.51 25.34
C SER A 221 16.65 -43.97 25.60
N LEU A 222 16.46 -44.85 24.62
CA LEU A 222 16.77 -46.29 24.76
C LEU A 222 18.29 -46.61 24.76
N VAL A 223 19.16 -45.59 24.67
CA VAL A 223 20.61 -45.80 24.58
C VAL A 223 21.33 -44.86 25.54
N GLY A 224 21.99 -45.47 26.52
CA GLY A 224 22.51 -44.84 27.72
C GLY A 224 23.64 -43.84 27.49
N ARG A 225 23.41 -42.62 27.97
CA ARG A 225 24.38 -41.89 28.80
C ARG A 225 23.61 -41.18 29.91
N ALA A 226 24.02 -41.39 31.15
CA ALA A 226 23.46 -40.68 32.30
C ALA A 226 23.74 -39.18 32.13
N GLN A 227 22.70 -38.40 31.83
CA GLN A 227 22.82 -36.95 31.91
C GLN A 227 22.88 -36.58 33.39
N VAL A 228 23.98 -35.96 33.80
CA VAL A 228 24.07 -35.24 35.07
C VAL A 228 22.89 -34.27 35.09
N LEU A 229 21.92 -34.54 35.95
CA LEU A 229 20.71 -33.75 36.08
C LEU A 229 21.10 -32.33 36.46
N ILE A 230 21.17 -31.46 35.47
CA ILE A 230 21.22 -30.02 35.69
C ILE A 230 19.89 -29.71 36.40
N LEU A 231 19.98 -29.32 37.67
CA LEU A 231 18.84 -28.97 38.52
C LEU A 231 17.92 -28.04 37.72
N ILE A 232 16.78 -28.57 37.28
CA ILE A 232 15.80 -27.84 36.48
C ILE A 232 15.36 -26.66 37.34
N ARG A 233 15.84 -25.46 37.00
CA ARG A 233 15.40 -24.23 37.66
C ARG A 233 13.89 -24.19 37.52
N LYS A 234 13.18 -24.17 38.66
CA LYS A 234 11.72 -24.15 38.72
C LYS A 234 11.20 -23.08 37.76
N LEU A 235 10.58 -23.53 36.67
CA LEU A 235 10.02 -22.63 35.68
C LEU A 235 8.81 -21.94 36.33
N HIS A 236 8.96 -20.67 36.69
CA HIS A 236 7.86 -19.90 37.27
C HIS A 236 6.70 -19.85 36.27
N LYS A 237 5.48 -20.13 36.74
CA LYS A 237 4.26 -20.03 35.92
C LYS A 237 4.24 -18.66 35.23
N ARG A 238 3.92 -18.63 33.93
CA ARG A 238 3.91 -17.40 33.09
C ARG A 238 3.12 -16.24 33.72
N SER A 239 2.11 -16.54 34.55
CA SER A 239 1.37 -15.53 35.30
C SER A 239 2.22 -14.78 36.34
N HIS A 240 3.18 -15.44 36.96
CA HIS A 240 4.11 -14.84 37.92
C HIS A 240 5.14 -13.94 37.23
N ILE A 241 5.60 -14.32 36.03
CA ILE A 241 6.51 -13.48 35.23
C ILE A 241 5.81 -12.18 34.81
N ARG A 242 4.55 -12.27 34.34
CA ARG A 242 3.75 -11.06 34.01
C ARG A 242 3.49 -10.18 35.23
N LYS A 243 3.19 -10.75 36.40
CA LYS A 243 3.03 -9.99 37.65
C LYS A 243 4.33 -9.30 38.08
N VAL A 244 5.48 -9.97 37.96
CA VAL A 244 6.78 -9.38 38.29
C VAL A 244 7.16 -8.28 37.28
N GLU A 245 6.89 -8.45 35.98
CA GLU A 245 7.12 -7.40 34.99
C GLU A 245 6.19 -6.20 35.16
N GLN A 246 4.90 -6.42 35.47
CA GLN A 246 3.97 -5.34 35.79
C GLN A 246 4.32 -4.62 37.10
N ALA A 247 4.77 -5.37 38.12
CA ALA A 247 5.26 -4.80 39.38
C ALA A 247 6.57 -4.01 39.21
N LYS A 248 7.41 -4.38 38.23
CA LYS A 248 8.60 -3.59 37.86
C LYS A 248 8.24 -2.32 37.09
N ARG A 249 7.19 -2.36 36.25
CA ARG A 249 6.68 -1.18 35.52
C ARG A 249 5.96 -0.17 36.40
N THR A 250 5.48 -0.57 37.58
CA THR A 250 4.86 0.35 38.56
C THR A 250 5.88 1.10 39.43
N LYS A 251 7.19 0.79 39.30
CA LYS A 251 8.28 1.46 40.02
C LYS A 251 9.16 2.38 39.16
N THR A 252 8.78 2.65 37.91
CA THR A 252 9.33 3.83 37.22
C THR A 252 8.68 5.04 37.86
N ASP A 253 9.46 5.78 38.66
CA ASP A 253 9.12 7.10 39.19
C ASP A 253 8.35 7.88 38.13
N GLY A 254 7.15 8.34 38.50
CA GLY A 254 6.11 8.77 37.58
C GLY A 254 6.65 9.66 36.48
N ILE A 255 6.43 9.24 35.23
CA ILE A 255 6.57 10.13 34.07
C ILE A 255 5.69 11.34 34.41
N PRO A 256 6.26 12.55 34.58
CA PRO A 256 5.48 13.72 34.93
C PRO A 256 4.43 13.94 33.85
N ASP A 257 3.18 14.16 34.25
CA ASP A 257 2.07 14.31 33.33
C ASP A 257 2.13 15.72 32.71
N TYR A 258 3.01 15.90 31.73
CA TYR A 258 3.19 17.19 31.08
C TYR A 258 1.96 17.51 30.23
N PRO A 259 1.37 18.71 30.39
CA PRO A 259 0.27 19.17 29.55
C PRO A 259 0.71 19.20 28.08
N ALA A 260 -0.24 19.05 27.15
CA ALA A 260 0.04 18.86 25.72
C ALA A 260 0.90 19.98 25.10
N SER A 261 0.92 21.17 25.70
CA SER A 261 1.73 22.33 25.30
C SER A 261 3.22 22.25 25.70
N GLN A 262 3.61 21.31 26.57
CA GLN A 262 4.97 21.14 27.07
C GLN A 262 5.66 19.86 26.56
N ARG A 263 5.03 19.17 25.61
CA ARG A 263 5.62 17.96 25.01
C ARG A 263 6.51 18.37 23.84
N ASP A 264 7.79 18.55 24.13
CA ASP A 264 8.79 18.93 23.12
C ASP A 264 9.02 17.86 22.04
N SER A 265 8.42 16.67 22.18
CA SER A 265 8.53 15.58 21.21
C SER A 265 7.17 15.00 20.83
N CYS A 266 7.03 14.63 19.56
CA CYS A 266 5.82 14.00 19.05
C CYS A 266 5.65 12.60 19.64
N ALA A 267 4.51 12.32 20.29
CA ALA A 267 4.20 11.04 20.94
C ALA A 267 4.22 9.83 20.00
N VAL A 268 4.12 10.04 18.68
CA VAL A 268 4.07 8.96 17.67
C VAL A 268 5.45 8.64 17.10
N CYS A 269 6.32 9.63 16.93
CA CYS A 269 7.62 9.44 16.28
C CYS A 269 8.83 9.77 17.17
N LEU A 270 8.61 10.23 18.40
CA LEU A 270 9.61 10.62 19.41
C LEU A 270 10.63 11.66 18.93
N ARG A 271 10.39 12.32 17.79
CA ARG A 271 11.23 13.42 17.31
C ARG A 271 10.87 14.68 18.07
N ALA A 272 11.91 15.41 18.49
CA ALA A 272 11.76 16.77 18.98
C ALA A 272 11.07 17.61 17.90
N GLN A 273 9.97 18.29 18.24
CA GLN A 273 9.43 19.30 17.34
C GLN A 273 10.41 20.46 17.36
N ALA A 274 10.88 20.89 16.18
CA ALA A 274 11.68 22.11 16.11
C ALA A 274 10.80 23.24 16.64
N ASN A 275 11.18 23.81 17.79
CA ASN A 275 10.47 24.93 18.39
C ASN A 275 10.36 26.03 17.33
N VAL A 276 9.15 26.25 16.82
CA VAL A 276 8.82 27.40 15.96
C VAL A 276 8.70 28.62 16.86
N THR A 277 9.77 28.93 17.58
CA THR A 277 9.97 30.24 18.19
C THR A 277 10.69 31.09 17.16
N ASN A 278 9.91 31.81 16.36
CA ASN A 278 10.25 33.14 15.85
C ASN A 278 9.01 33.74 15.18
N LYS A 279 8.20 34.45 15.98
CA LYS A 279 7.44 35.58 15.48
C LYS A 279 8.46 36.70 15.23
N GLU A 280 9.03 36.76 14.04
CA GLU A 280 9.63 38.00 13.55
C GLU A 280 8.50 38.99 13.24
N PRO A 281 8.54 40.22 13.78
CA PRO A 281 7.58 41.25 13.44
C PRO A 281 7.78 41.70 11.98
N LYS A 282 6.67 41.69 11.22
CA LYS A 282 6.58 42.19 9.83
C LYS A 282 7.18 43.60 9.70
N PRO A 283 8.14 43.85 8.79
CA PRO A 283 8.43 45.20 8.33
C PRO A 283 7.32 45.67 7.37
N SER A 284 6.75 46.85 7.65
CA SER A 284 5.81 47.54 6.79
C SER A 284 6.56 48.14 5.59
N VAL A 285 6.43 47.51 4.42
CA VAL A 285 6.97 48.05 3.17
C VAL A 285 5.97 49.08 2.63
N LYS A 286 6.35 50.36 2.74
CA LYS A 286 5.73 51.47 2.01
C LYS A 286 6.09 51.36 0.53
N HIS A 287 5.08 51.53 -0.32
CA HIS A 287 5.23 51.76 -1.75
C HIS A 287 6.19 52.93 -2.02
N ALA A 288 7.22 52.68 -2.82
CA ALA A 288 7.89 53.70 -3.60
C ALA A 288 8.01 53.18 -5.04
N MET A 289 7.27 53.83 -5.93
CA MET A 289 7.53 53.82 -7.36
C MET A 289 8.92 54.40 -7.62
N ASN A 290 9.68 53.79 -8.54
CA ASN A 290 10.43 54.51 -9.58
C ASN A 290 11.29 53.55 -10.42
N GLY A 291 11.35 53.82 -11.72
CA GLY A 291 12.60 53.74 -12.46
C GLY A 291 12.72 52.65 -13.51
N CYS A 292 12.32 53.00 -14.75
CA CYS A 292 12.82 52.41 -15.99
C CYS A 292 14.36 52.33 -16.00
N ILE A 293 14.93 51.18 -16.39
CA ILE A 293 16.15 51.13 -17.22
C ILE A 293 16.04 49.92 -18.16
N SER A 294 15.83 50.23 -19.44
CA SER A 294 16.10 49.39 -20.60
C SER A 294 17.60 49.05 -20.69
N ASN A 295 17.95 47.80 -20.98
CA ASN A 295 19.21 47.50 -21.67
C ASN A 295 19.06 46.25 -22.56
N ALA A 296 19.23 46.49 -23.84
CA ALA A 296 19.44 45.49 -24.89
C ALA A 296 20.90 45.02 -24.87
N SER A 297 21.15 43.75 -25.17
CA SER A 297 22.39 43.19 -25.74
C SER A 297 22.13 41.70 -26.03
N ALA A 298 21.90 41.33 -27.29
CA ALA A 298 22.92 40.97 -28.30
C ALA A 298 23.37 39.50 -28.19
N THR A 299 23.02 38.75 -29.24
CA THR A 299 23.37 37.38 -29.62
C THR A 299 24.89 37.18 -29.75
N PRO A 300 25.41 35.93 -29.78
CA PRO A 300 25.60 35.29 -31.09
C PRO A 300 25.35 33.77 -31.14
N ALA A 301 25.13 33.31 -32.39
CA ALA A 301 24.87 31.95 -32.83
C ALA A 301 26.09 31.02 -32.75
N PRO A 302 25.91 29.69 -32.68
CA PRO A 302 26.99 28.73 -32.89
C PRO A 302 27.22 28.46 -34.38
N SER A 303 28.49 28.58 -34.79
CA SER A 303 29.00 28.27 -36.11
C SER A 303 29.17 26.77 -36.33
N THR A 304 28.75 26.33 -37.50
CA THR A 304 29.03 25.04 -38.13
C THR A 304 30.48 25.00 -38.59
N GLN A 305 31.19 23.89 -38.37
CA GLN A 305 32.28 23.47 -39.25
C GLN A 305 32.28 21.94 -39.47
N PRO A 306 32.62 21.48 -40.70
CA PRO A 306 32.70 20.08 -41.07
C PRO A 306 34.15 19.54 -41.05
N SER A 307 34.29 18.23 -40.88
CA SER A 307 35.30 17.36 -41.53
C SER A 307 34.84 15.91 -41.40
#